data_AF-A0A0K2V1G2-F1
#
_entry.id   AF-A0A0K2V1G2-F1
#
_cell.length_a   1.000
_cell.length_b   1.000
_cell.length_c   1.000
_cell.angle_alpha   90.00
_cell.angle_beta   90.00
_cell.angle_gamma   90.00
#
_symmetry.space_group_name_H-M   'P 1'
#
loop_
_entity.id
_entity.type
_entity.pdbx_description
1 polymer ?
#
loop_
_entity_poly.entity_id
_entity_poly.type
_entity_poly.pdbx_seq_one_letter_code
_entity_poly.pdbx_strand_id
1 'polypeptide(L)' 'MPPFFFKAGEKIDQDSYYKVLRFIILPCLKATYPEDNYVWAKDGTH' A
#
# COMPACT_ATOMS: atom_id res chain seq x y z
N MET A 1 2.57 -8.49 -11.02
CA MET A 1 1.83 -7.22 -10.96
C MET A 1 2.83 -6.09 -11.18
N PRO A 2 2.64 -5.15 -12.11
CA PRO A 2 3.55 -4.01 -12.26
C PRO A 2 3.51 -3.12 -11.00
N PRO A 3 4.64 -2.51 -10.60
CA PRO A 3 4.69 -1.62 -9.45
C PRO A 3 3.87 -0.34 -9.69
N PHE A 4 3.18 0.11 -8.64
CA PHE A 4 2.40 1.35 -8.65
C PHE A 4 3.26 2.51 -8.14
N PHE A 5 3.32 3.58 -8.91
CA PHE A 5 4.09 4.79 -8.58
C PHE A 5 3.20 6.02 -8.64
N PHE A 6 3.40 6.92 -7.67
CA PHE A 6 2.87 8.27 -7.73
C PHE A 6 3.83 9.18 -8.49
N LYS A 7 3.31 10.24 -9.12
CA LYS A 7 4.19 11.23 -9.76
C LYS A 7 4.93 12.05 -8.71
N ALA A 8 6.12 12.52 -9.06
CA ALA A 8 6.85 13.46 -8.22
C ALA A 8 6.01 14.73 -7.99
N GLY A 9 5.84 15.14 -6.73
CA GLY A 9 5.04 16.31 -6.35
C GLY A 9 3.53 16.10 -6.36
N GLU A 10 3.05 14.89 -6.65
CA GLU A 10 1.63 14.56 -6.53
C GLU A 10 1.19 14.65 -5.07
N LYS A 11 0.23 15.53 -4.78
CA LYS A 11 -0.41 15.57 -3.46
C LYS A 11 -1.39 14.41 -3.37
N ILE A 12 -1.00 13.38 -2.63
CA ILE A 12 -1.81 12.20 -2.42
C ILE A 12 -2.65 12.45 -1.16
N ASP A 13 -3.97 12.44 -1.32
CA ASP A 13 -4.86 12.44 -0.18
C ASP A 13 -4.79 11.10 0.57
N GLN A 14 -5.09 11.15 1.88
CA GLN A 14 -5.07 9.98 2.74
C GLN A 14 -5.99 8.85 2.23
N ASP A 15 -7.15 9.16 1.62
CA ASP A 15 -8.02 8.16 1.00
C ASP A 15 -7.35 7.45 -0.19
N SER A 16 -6.67 8.22 -1.05
CA SER A 16 -5.95 7.67 -2.20
C SER A 16 -4.78 6.79 -1.77
N TYR A 17 -4.07 7.18 -0.72
CA TYR A 17 -3.04 6.37 -0.08
C TYR A 17 -3.61 5.03 0.43
N TYR A 18 -4.74 5.06 1.14
CA TYR A 18 -5.37 3.83 1.63
C TYR A 18 -5.89 2.91 0.52
N LYS A 19 -6.44 3.48 -0.55
CA LYS A 19 -6.90 2.68 -1.71
C LYS A 19 -5.75 1.91 -2.34
N VAL A 20 -4.59 2.55 -2.52
CA VAL A 20 -3.40 1.88 -3.08
C VAL A 20 -2.93 0.75 -2.16
N LEU A 21 -2.84 0.99 -0.85
CA LEU A 21 -2.47 -0.05 0.11
C LEU A 21 -3.43 -1.24 0.06
N ARG A 22 -4.74 -0.99 0.08
CA ARG A 22 -5.77 -2.04 0.16
C ARG A 22 -5.94 -2.82 -1.12
N PHE A 23 -5.95 -2.15 -2.28
CA PHE A 23 -6.32 -2.77 -3.55
C PHE A 23 -5.13 -3.16 -4.42
N ILE A 24 -3.94 -2.62 -4.16
CA ILE A 24 -2.74 -2.92 -4.94
C ILE A 24 -1.72 -3.68 -4.11
N ILE A 25 -1.31 -3.11 -2.97
CA ILE A 25 -0.21 -3.67 -2.18
C ILE A 25 -0.62 -4.96 -1.47
N LEU A 26 -1.75 -4.98 -0.76
CA LEU A 26 -2.19 -6.15 0.00
C LEU A 26 -2.45 -7.39 -0.90
N PRO A 27 -3.13 -7.29 -2.06
CA PRO A 27 -3.25 -8.43 -2.96
C PRO A 27 -1.91 -8.91 -3.52
N CYS A 28 -0.99 -7.98 -3.82
CA CYS A 28 0.35 -8.34 -4.31
C CYS A 28 1.15 -9.11 -3.24
N LEU A 29 1.07 -8.66 -1.99
CA LEU A 29 1.67 -9.32 -0.84
C LEU A 29 1.13 -10.73 -0.67
N LYS A 30 -0.21 -10.91 -0.61
CA LYS A 30 -0.84 -12.24 -0.51
C LYS A 30 -0.53 -13.17 -1.68
N ALA A 31 -0.35 -12.64 -2.89
CA ALA A 31 0.03 -13.44 -4.05
C ALA A 31 1.49 -13.92 -3.96
N THR A 32 2.37 -13.18 -3.28
CA THR A 32 3.80 -13.48 -3.18
C THR A 32 4.11 -14.30 -1.93
N TYR A 33 3.47 -13.99 -0.80
CA TYR A 33 3.61 -14.70 0.47
C TYR A 33 2.22 -15.00 1.05
N PRO A 34 1.60 -16.13 0.65
CA PRO A 34 0.21 -16.44 0.99
C PRO A 34 0.01 -16.88 2.44
N GLU A 35 1.07 -17.30 3.13
CA GLU A 35 1.00 -17.85 4.49
C GLU A 35 1.05 -16.77 5.59
N ASP A 36 1.38 -15.53 5.24
CA ASP A 36 1.53 -14.44 6.19
C ASP A 36 0.24 -13.65 6.44
N ASN A 37 0.07 -13.20 7.68
CA ASN A 37 -0.97 -12.25 8.04
C ASN A 37 -0.42 -10.83 8.01
N TYR A 38 -0.99 -9.99 7.13
CA TYR A 38 -0.58 -8.61 6.97
C TYR A 38 -1.37 -7.67 7.86
N VAL A 39 -0.67 -6.97 8.76
CA VAL A 39 -1.21 -5.88 9.56
C VAL A 39 -0.57 -4.58 9.09
N TRP A 40 -1.39 -3.58 8.82
CA TRP A 40 -0.89 -2.26 8.51
C TRP A 40 -0.43 -1.56 9.79
N ALA A 41 0.86 -1.20 9.85
CA ALA A 41 1.43 -0.36 10.88
C ALA A 41 1.88 0.96 10.25
N LYS A 42 1.29 2.07 10.67
CA LYS A 42 1.84 3.40 10.40
C LYS A 42 2.72 3.74 11.59
N ASP A 43 4.04 3.74 11.40
CA ASP A 43 4.93 4.27 12.42
C ASP A 43 4.64 5.77 12.52
N GLY A 44 3.97 6.14 13.61
CA GLY A 44 3.54 7.50 13.85
C GLY A 44 4.76 8.32 14.23
N THR A 45 5.43 8.95 13.27
CA THR A 45 6.33 10.06 13.60
C THR A 45 5.46 11.22 14.07
N HIS A 46 5.39 11.34 15.39
CA HIS A 46 4.90 12.50 16.12
C HIS A 46 5.86 13.68 15.95
#